data_AF-J4KSF1-F1
#
_entry.id   AF-J4KSF1-F1
#
_cell.length_a   1.000
_cell.length_b   1.000
_cell.length_c   1.000
_cell.angle_alpha   90.00
_cell.angle_beta   90.00
_cell.angle_gamma   90.00
#
_symmetry.space_group_name_H-M   'P 1'
#
loop_
_entity.id
_entity.type
_entity.pdbx_description
1 polymer ?
#
loop_
_entity_poly.entity_id
_entity_poly.type
_entity_poly.pdbx_seq_one_letter_code
_entity_poly.pdbx_strand_id
1 'polypeptide(L)' 'MNIHNPIQTDDFIINQLNNSVDYKATKKTVAFKYFQNNEELLDLYIRKNTVTNLKLVVSNPDPEQLEFSF' A
#
# COMPACT_ATOMS: atom_id res chain seq x y z
N MET A 1 -15.63 12.88 3.20
CA MET A 1 -14.28 12.97 3.78
C MET A 1 -13.71 11.55 3.72
N ASN A 2 -12.89 11.25 2.71
CA ASN A 2 -12.36 9.89 2.52
C ASN A 2 -11.27 9.65 3.56
N ILE A 3 -11.62 8.90 4.60
CA ILE A 3 -10.65 8.34 5.53
C ILE A 3 -9.85 7.28 4.76
N HIS A 4 -8.59 7.55 4.46
CA HIS A 4 -7.65 6.50 4.07
C HIS A 4 -7.52 5.57 5.29
N ASN A 5 -8.29 4.49 5.32
CA ASN A 5 -8.10 3.45 6.32
C ASN A 5 -6.64 2.97 6.23
N PRO A 6 -5.85 3.03 7.31
CA PRO A 6 -4.54 2.42 7.31
C PRO A 6 -4.74 0.92 7.07
N ILE A 7 -4.20 0.44 5.96
CA ILE A 7 -4.23 -0.97 5.59
C ILE A 7 -3.43 -1.71 6.67
N GLN A 8 -4.13 -2.31 7.63
CA GLN A 8 -3.52 -3.15 8.66
C GLN A 8 -2.91 -4.36 7.96
N THR A 9 -1.58 -4.31 7.86
CA THR A 9 -0.74 -5.43 7.45
C THR A 9 -0.04 -5.89 8.73
N ASP A 10 -0.08 -7.19 9.04
CA ASP A 10 0.65 -7.79 10.18
C ASP A 10 2.19 -7.69 10.03
N ASP A 11 2.64 -7.03 8.98
CA ASP A 11 4.03 -6.81 8.68
C ASP A 11 4.59 -5.68 9.54
N PHE A 12 5.50 -6.06 10.44
CA PHE A 12 6.20 -5.14 11.33
C PHE A 12 6.86 -3.97 10.59
N ILE A 13 7.45 -4.21 9.41
CA ILE A 13 8.17 -3.19 8.66
C ILE A 13 7.19 -2.16 8.08
N ILE A 14 6.07 -2.62 7.52
CA ILE A 14 5.04 -1.74 6.96
C ILE A 14 4.34 -0.96 8.06
N ASN A 15 4.04 -1.61 9.20
CA ASN A 15 3.43 -0.96 10.33
C ASN A 15 4.35 0.11 10.96
N GLN A 16 5.66 -0.14 11.03
CA GLN A 16 6.62 0.89 11.46
C GLN A 16 6.63 2.11 10.53
N LEU A 17 6.57 1.88 9.21
CA LEU A 17 6.53 2.97 8.24
C LEU A 17 5.23 3.76 8.32
N ASN A 18 4.09 3.08 8.41
CA ASN A 18 2.77 3.70 8.46
C ASN A 18 2.52 4.49 9.76
N ASN A 19 3.06 4.04 10.89
CA ASN A 19 2.93 4.74 12.18
C ASN A 19 4.06 5.75 12.45
N SER A 20 4.98 5.94 11.51
CA SER A 20 6.08 6.89 11.69
C SER A 20 5.62 8.33 11.49
N VAL A 21 6.09 9.22 12.35
CA VAL A 21 5.86 10.68 12.22
C VAL A 21 6.65 11.24 11.04
N ASP A 22 7.89 10.78 10.85
CA ASP A 22 8.72 11.09 9.69
C ASP A 22 8.96 9.84 8.85
N TYR A 23 8.14 9.67 7.83
CA TYR A 23 8.22 8.57 6.89
C TYR A 23 9.58 8.51 6.17
N LYS A 24 10.16 9.65 5.81
CA LYS A 24 11.40 9.71 5.02
C LYS A 24 12.60 9.28 5.85
N ALA A 25 12.70 9.76 7.10
CA ALA A 25 13.75 9.33 8.02
C ALA A 25 13.58 7.85 8.42
N THR A 26 12.34 7.42 8.64
CA THR A 26 12.04 6.02 9.01
C THR A 26 12.35 5.07 7.86
N LYS A 27 11.99 5.42 6.62
CA LYS A 27 12.33 4.64 5.42
C LYS A 27 13.83 4.40 5.31
N LYS A 28 14.66 5.43 5.48
CA LYS A 28 16.12 5.30 5.48
C LYS A 28 16.62 4.37 6.59
N THR A 29 16.07 4.53 7.79
CA THR A 29 16.43 3.69 8.94
C THR A 29 16.09 2.22 8.72
N VAL A 30 14.90 1.94 8.18
CA VAL A 30 14.44 0.59 7.85
C VAL A 30 15.29 0.00 6.73
N ALA A 31 15.57 0.77 5.67
CA ALA A 31 16.43 0.32 4.57
C ALA A 31 17.83 -0.04 5.07
N PHE A 32 18.41 0.78 5.95
CA PHE A 32 19.70 0.51 6.58
C PHE A 32 19.68 -0.77 7.42
N LYS A 33 18.65 -0.96 8.26
CA LYS A 33 18.55 -2.10 9.18
C LYS A 33 18.26 -3.43 8.49
N TYR A 34 17.36 -3.44 7.51
CA TYR A 34 16.77 -4.68 6.97
C TYR A 34 17.06 -4.92 5.49
N PHE A 35 17.46 -3.90 4.74
CA PHE A 35 17.64 -3.97 3.28
C PHE A 35 19.06 -3.58 2.84
N GLN A 36 20.07 -3.78 3.70
CA GLN A 36 21.47 -3.49 3.38
C GLN A 36 21.70 -2.06 2.88
N ASN A 37 20.96 -1.09 3.44
CA ASN A 37 20.97 0.30 3.02
C ASN A 37 20.50 0.54 1.56
N ASN A 38 19.78 -0.42 0.98
CA ASN A 38 19.20 -0.30 -0.35
C ASN A 38 17.72 0.09 -0.24
N GLU A 39 17.43 1.35 -0.51
CA GLU A 39 16.06 1.89 -0.50
C GLU A 39 15.17 1.30 -1.61
N GLU A 40 15.74 0.87 -2.75
CA GLU A 40 14.96 0.28 -3.84
C GLU A 40 14.42 -1.10 -3.47
N LEU A 41 15.18 -1.90 -2.72
CA LEU A 41 14.70 -3.20 -2.22
C LEU A 41 13.54 -3.02 -1.22
N LEU A 42 13.60 -1.96 -0.39
CA LEU A 42 12.51 -1.60 0.49
C LEU A 42 11.28 -1.13 -0.30
N ASP A 43 11.45 -0.32 -1.34
CA ASP A 43 10.32 0.09 -2.19
C ASP A 43 9.69 -1.10 -2.92
N LEU A 44 10.49 -2.02 -3.44
CA LEU A 44 10.02 -3.27 -4.04
C LEU A 44 9.23 -4.11 -3.03
N TYR A 45 9.73 -4.20 -1.80
CA TYR A 45 9.07 -4.88 -0.69
C TYR A 45 7.70 -4.27 -0.36
N ILE A 46 7.65 -2.95 -0.19
CA ILE A 46 6.41 -2.21 0.11
C ILE A 46 5.41 -2.40 -1.04
N ARG A 47 5.84 -2.23 -2.29
CA ARG A 47 4.99 -2.43 -3.48
C ARG A 47 4.46 -3.85 -3.56
N LYS A 48 5.29 -4.86 -3.34
CA LYS A 48 4.86 -6.26 -3.37
C LYS A 48 3.79 -6.54 -2.31
N ASN A 49 3.98 -6.04 -1.08
CA ASN A 49 3.03 -6.26 0.01
C ASN A 49 1.74 -5.42 -0.12
N THR A 50 1.79 -4.23 -0.73
CA THR A 50 0.59 -3.45 -1.06
C THR A 50 -0.17 -4.04 -2.24
N VAL A 51 0.51 -4.51 -3.28
CA VAL A 51 -0.13 -5.14 -4.46
C VAL A 51 -0.74 -6.51 -4.12
N THR A 52 -0.13 -7.27 -3.20
CA THR A 52 -0.72 -8.54 -2.72
C THR A 52 -2.05 -8.29 -1.99
N ASN A 53 -2.22 -7.12 -1.36
CA ASN A 53 -3.49 -6.69 -0.75
C ASN A 53 -4.47 -6.03 -1.74
N LEU A 54 -4.03 -5.69 -2.96
CA LEU A 54 -4.90 -5.20 -4.04
C LEU A 54 -5.44 -6.32 -4.94
N LYS A 55 -5.09 -7.58 -4.66
CA LYS A 55 -5.64 -8.70 -5.42
C LYS A 55 -7.08 -8.96 -4.96
N LEU A 56 -8.01 -8.68 -5.89
CA LEU A 56 -9.46 -8.94 -5.87
C LEU A 56 -10.38 -7.88 -5.24
N VAL A 57 -10.36 -6.67 -5.80
CA VAL A 57 -11.63 -6.08 -6.26
C VAL A 57 -11.51 -5.90 -7.77
N VAL A 58 -11.60 -7.00 -8.51
CA VAL A 58 -12.14 -6.92 -9.87
C VAL A 58 -13.63 -6.72 -9.64
N SER A 59 -14.03 -5.46 -9.51
CA SER A 59 -15.39 -5.08 -9.84
C SER A 59 -15.55 -5.44 -11.30
N ASN A 60 -16.24 -6.55 -11.57
CA ASN A 60 -16.82 -6.76 -12.89
C ASN A 60 -17.55 -5.45 -13.24
N PRO A 61 -17.20 -4.75 -14.32
CA PRO A 61 -18.13 -3.76 -14.83
C PRO A 61 -19.32 -4.57 -15.33
N ASP A 62 -20.41 -4.60 -14.57
CA ASP A 62 -21.71 -5.01 -15.09
C ASP A 62 -21.94 -4.25 -16.40
N PRO A 63 -22.02 -4.92 -17.56
CA PRO A 63 -22.19 -4.25 -18.82
C PRO A 63 -23.67 -4.28 -19.17
N GLU A 64 -24.51 -3.46 -18.52
CA GLU A 64 -25.92 -3.26 -18.91
C GLU A 64 -26.52 -2.14 -18.03
N GLN A 65 -27.15 -1.06 -18.50
CA GLN A 65 -27.58 -0.62 -19.82
C GLN A 65 -27.87 0.89 -19.74
N LEU A 66 -27.60 1.62 -20.82
CA LEU A 66 -28.18 2.95 -21.06
C LEU A 66 -29.70 2.81 -21.14
N GLU A 67 -30.45 3.31 -20.16
CA GLU A 67 -31.86 3.65 -20.35
C GLU A 67 -32.08 5.14 -20.12
N PHE A 68 -32.34 5.85 -21.23
CA PHE A 68 -33.04 7.13 -21.20
C PHE A 68 -34.53 6.83 -21.17
N SER A 69 -35.28 7.50 -20.30
CA SER A 69 -36.71 7.70 -20.47
C SER A 69 -37.11 9.11 -20.03
N PHE A 70 -38.03 9.64 -20.83
CA PHE A 70 -38.30 11.04 -21.16
C PHE A 70 -38.66 11.97 -20.00
#